data_AF-A0A9D7WFB5-F1
#
_entry.id   AF-A0A9D7WFB5-F1
#
_cell.length_a   1.000
_cell.length_b   1.000
_cell.length_c   1.000
_cell.angle_alpha   90.00
_cell.angle_beta   90.00
_cell.angle_gamma   90.00
#
_symmetry.space_group_name_H-M   'P 1'
#
loop_
_entity.id
_entity.type
_entity.pdbx_description
1 polymer ?
#
loop_
_entity_poly.entity_id
_entity_poly.type
_entity_poly.pdbx_seq_one_letter_code
_entity_poly.pdbx_strand_id
1 'polypeptide(L)' 'MKNYVFAAVAAAGLMIATPAIAGDVASGEKVFRKCKACHYVDQEKNKTGPHL' A
#
# COMPACT_ATOMS: atom_id res chain seq x y z
N MET A 1 -18.03 33.21 3.82
CA MET A 1 -18.48 31.84 4.16
C MET A 1 -17.69 30.74 3.45
N LYS A 2 -17.39 30.87 2.15
CA LYS A 2 -16.70 29.84 1.35
C LYS A 2 -15.26 29.53 1.81
N ASN A 3 -14.50 30.52 2.29
CA ASN A 3 -13.13 30.31 2.81
C ASN A 3 -13.08 29.57 4.16
N TYR A 4 -14.08 29.75 5.03
CA TYR A 4 -14.13 29.06 6.33
C TYR A 4 -14.45 27.58 6.16
N VAL A 5 -15.27 27.23 5.16
CA VAL A 5 -15.54 25.83 4.79
C VAL A 5 -14.28 25.16 4.26
N PHE A 6 -13.49 25.84 3.43
CA PHE A 6 -12.22 25.30 2.91
C PHE A 6 -11.18 25.10 4.03
N ALA A 7 -11.06 26.05 4.96
CA ALA A 7 -10.18 25.94 6.11
C ALA A 7 -10.60 24.80 7.06
N ALA A 8 -11.91 24.62 7.29
CA ALA A 8 -12.43 23.54 8.11
C ALA A 8 -12.19 22.15 7.50
N VAL A 9 -12.34 22.00 6.18
CA VAL A 9 -12.08 20.74 5.47
C VAL A 9 -10.59 20.38 5.48
N ALA A 10 -9.69 21.36 5.29
CA ALA A 10 -8.25 21.13 5.38
C ALA A 10 -7.80 20.73 6.78
N ALA A 11 -8.36 21.37 7.82
CA ALA A 11 -8.08 21.02 9.23
C ALA A 11 -8.60 19.62 9.59
N ALA A 12 -9.75 19.20 9.05
CA ALA A 12 -10.29 17.86 9.24
C ALA A 12 -9.44 16.77 8.56
N GLY A 13 -8.90 17.04 7.37
CA GLY A 13 -8.05 16.08 6.64
C GLY A 13 -6.75 15.72 7.36
N LEU A 14 -6.19 16.64 8.16
CA LEU A 14 -4.97 16.43 8.92
C LEU A 14 -5.14 15.41 10.07
N MET A 15 -6.37 15.27 10.59
CA MET A 15 -6.69 14.38 11.71
C MET A 15 -6.90 12.91 11.29
N ILE A 16 -6.91 12.62 9.99
CA ILE A 16 -7.15 11.27 9.44
C ILE A 16 -5.82 10.58 9.06
N ALA A 17 -4.69 11.29 9.14
CA ALA A 17 -3.37 10.74 8.88
C ALA A 17 -2.96 9.76 9.99
N THR A 18 -3.31 8.48 9.83
CA THR A 18 -2.79 7.41 10.66
C THR A 18 -1.34 7.09 10.28
N PRO A 19 -0.44 6.88 11.25
CA PRO A 19 0.94 6.50 10.93
C PRO A 19 0.94 5.13 10.24
N ALA A 20 1.57 5.05 9.07
CA ALA A 20 1.79 3.78 8.41
C ALA A 20 2.77 2.94 9.23
N ILE A 21 2.29 1.80 9.75
CA ILE A 21 3.14 0.83 10.46
C ILE A 21 3.70 -0.13 9.41
N ALA A 22 5.02 -0.28 9.38
CA ALA A 22 5.68 -1.24 8.50
C ALA A 22 5.25 -2.67 8.87
N GLY A 23 4.97 -3.49 7.85
CA GLY A 23 4.74 -4.91 8.03
C GLY A 23 6.05 -5.68 8.29
N ASP A 24 5.93 -6.89 8.86
CA ASP A 24 7.07 -7.80 9.02
C ASP A 24 7.48 -8.42 7.67
N VAL A 25 8.67 -8.04 7.20
CA VAL A 25 9.24 -8.49 5.93
C VAL A 25 9.47 -10.00 5.90
N ALA A 26 9.93 -10.61 7.00
CA ALA A 26 10.20 -12.05 7.04
C ALA A 26 8.90 -12.86 6.96
N SER A 27 7.86 -12.42 7.67
CA SER A 27 6.53 -13.00 7.56
C SER A 27 5.95 -12.82 6.15
N GLY A 28 6.16 -11.64 5.53
CA GLY A 28 5.77 -11.35 4.15
C GLY A 28 6.42 -12.30 3.14
N GLU A 29 7.73 -12.51 3.24
CA GLU A 29 8.47 -13.44 2.38
C GLU A 29 7.91 -14.86 2.48
N LYS A 30 7.61 -15.34 3.69
CA LYS A 30 7.03 -16.67 3.91
C LYS A 30 5.67 -16.82 3.23
N VAL A 31 4.82 -15.80 3.31
CA VAL A 31 3.51 -15.80 2.62
C VAL A 31 3.71 -15.76 1.10
N PHE A 32 4.65 -14.94 0.62
CA PHE A 32 4.93 -14.79 -0.82
C PHE A 32 5.40 -16.08 -1.49
N ARG A 33 5.91 -17.08 -0.74
CA ARG A 33 6.22 -18.42 -1.29
C ARG A 33 5.03 -19.07 -2.00
N LYS A 34 3.80 -18.78 -1.57
CA LYS A 34 2.58 -19.25 -2.26
C LYS A 34 2.36 -18.49 -3.58
N CYS A 35 2.65 -17.19 -3.60
CA CYS A 35 2.48 -16.32 -4.76
C CYS A 35 3.55 -16.58 -5.84
N LYS A 36 4.80 -16.87 -5.41
CA LYS A 36 5.96 -17.12 -6.29
C LYS A 36 5.75 -18.27 -7.27
N ALA A 37 4.82 -19.18 -6.98
CA ALA A 37 4.43 -20.22 -7.94
C ALA A 37 3.92 -19.62 -9.26
N CYS A 38 3.18 -18.51 -9.18
CA CYS A 38 2.52 -17.89 -10.32
C CYS A 38 3.10 -16.52 -10.71
N HIS A 39 3.80 -15.83 -9.82
CA HIS A 39 4.22 -14.43 -10.01
C HIS A 39 5.73 -14.25 -9.87
N TYR A 40 6.30 -13.34 -10.68
CA TYR A 40 7.64 -12.81 -10.49
C TYR A 40 7.57 -11.49 -9.71
N VAL A 41 8.55 -11.27 -8.83
CA VAL A 41 8.67 -10.05 -8.01
C VAL A 41 9.92 -9.23 -8.35
N ASP A 42 10.87 -9.84 -9.03
CA ASP A 42 12.21 -9.34 -9.28
C ASP A 42 12.48 -9.09 -10.77
N GLN A 43 11.48 -9.33 -11.62
CA GLN A 43 11.57 -9.19 -13.06
C GLN A 43 10.28 -8.56 -13.55
N GLU A 44 10.37 -7.51 -14.35
CA GLU A 44 9.21 -6.92 -15.04
C GLU A 44 8.74 -7.84 -16.17
N LYS A 45 8.24 -9.02 -15.79
CA LYS A 45 7.78 -10.07 -16.68
C LYS A 45 6.64 -10.84 -16.02
N ASN A 46 5.61 -11.13 -16.80
CA ASN A 46 4.53 -12.00 -16.37
C ASN A 46 4.94 -13.48 -16.45
N LYS A 47 4.40 -14.30 -15.55
CA LYS A 47 4.51 -15.76 -15.60
C LYS A 47 3.11 -16.34 -15.85
N THR A 48 2.64 -17.22 -14.99
CA THR A 48 1.25 -17.69 -15.00
C THR A 48 0.31 -16.57 -14.58
N GLY A 49 0.74 -15.76 -13.60
CA GLY A 49 0.12 -14.49 -13.22
C GLY A 49 1.00 -13.29 -13.60
N PRO A 50 0.46 -12.07 -13.48
CA PRO A 50 1.21 -10.84 -13.75
C PRO A 50 2.43 -10.66 -12.82
N HIS A 51 3.35 -9.78 -13.20
CA HIS A 51 4.38 -9.28 -12.30
C HIS A 51 3.76 -8.61 -11.06
N LEU A 52 4.37 -8.80 -9.89
CA LEU A 52 4.01 -8.20 -8.59
C LEU A 52 5.15 -7.37 -8.01
#